data_AF-A0A6H1FXX7-F1
#
_entry.id   AF-A0A6H1FXX7-F1
#
_cell.length_a   1.000
_cell.length_b   1.000
_cell.length_c   1.000
_cell.angle_alpha   90.00
_cell.angle_beta   90.00
_cell.angle_gamma   90.00
#
_symmetry.space_group_name_H-M   'P 1'
#
loop_
_entity.id
_entity.type
_entity.pdbx_description
1 polymer ?
#
loop_
_entity_poly.entity_id
_entity_poly.type
_entity_poly.pdbx_seq_one_letter_code
_entity_poly.pdbx_strand_id
1 'polypeptide(L)'
;MADYDNKIKLLASSILAVGSPENKTKAAEPSLLQANSLTREWVFNNIQGDSPAQYIKNKIDNGTLPRDASIEMLYDQLLYGEMIKTGRVNYQKINIQELDKLYELWDCFLKDEMPFLNLTDNSVLSLKLNDYNFALLYSGSRLLQRSSGQTLYLL
;
A
#
# COMPACT_ATOMS: atom_id res chain seq x y z
N MET A 1 -9.79 -9.58 17.96
CA MET A 1 -8.38 -9.77 17.56
C MET A 1 -8.14 -11.16 17.01
N ALA A 2 -8.27 -12.25 17.78
CA ALA A 2 -7.98 -13.61 17.29
C ALA A 2 -8.74 -14.06 16.01
N ASP A 3 -9.99 -13.64 15.85
CA ASP A 3 -10.79 -13.95 14.65
C ASP A 3 -10.29 -13.23 13.38
N TYR A 4 -9.81 -11.99 13.52
CA TYR A 4 -9.24 -11.22 12.41
C TYR A 4 -7.89 -11.78 11.97
N ASP A 5 -7.02 -12.09 12.93
CA ASP A 5 -5.70 -12.65 12.66
C ASP A 5 -5.81 -13.98 11.89
N ASN A 6 -6.76 -14.82 12.29
CA ASN A 6 -7.03 -16.08 11.60
C ASN A 6 -7.55 -15.86 10.18
N LYS A 7 -8.48 -14.91 9.97
CA LYS A 7 -9.01 -14.58 8.64
C LYS A 7 -7.93 -14.09 7.69
N ILE A 8 -7.02 -13.24 8.17
CA ILE A 8 -5.91 -12.74 7.34
C ILE A 8 -4.93 -13.85 7.00
N LYS A 9 -4.58 -14.72 7.95
CA LYS A 9 -3.69 -15.87 7.66
C LYS A 9 -4.31 -16.83 6.65
N LEU A 10 -5.63 -17.09 6.74
CA LEU A 10 -6.35 -17.90 5.77
C LEU A 10 -6.35 -17.27 4.37
N LEU A 11 -6.55 -15.95 4.28
CA LEU A 11 -6.48 -15.22 3.02
C LEU A 11 -5.07 -15.31 2.41
N ALA A 12 -4.03 -15.01 3.19
CA ALA A 12 -2.65 -15.10 2.73
C ALA A 12 -2.26 -16.52 2.28
N SER A 13 -2.72 -17.55 3.00
CA SER A 13 -2.51 -18.95 2.62
C SER A 13 -3.20 -19.29 1.29
N SER A 14 -4.40 -18.74 1.06
CA SER A 14 -5.13 -18.89 -0.20
C SER A 14 -4.41 -18.20 -1.35
N ILE A 15 -3.88 -16.99 -1.13
CA ILE A 15 -3.06 -16.25 -2.11
C ILE A 15 -1.84 -17.08 -2.52
N LEU A 16 -1.11 -17.64 -1.55
CA LEU A 16 0.07 -18.47 -1.81
C LEU A 16 -0.28 -19.76 -2.60
N ALA A 17 -1.41 -20.39 -2.28
CA ALA A 17 -1.84 -21.61 -2.95
C ALA A 17 -2.17 -21.41 -4.45
N VAL A 18 -2.65 -20.21 -4.83
CA VAL A 18 -2.94 -19.87 -6.23
C VAL A 18 -1.66 -19.59 -7.02
N GLY A 19 -0.62 -19.03 -6.39
CA GLY A 19 0.64 -18.67 -7.05
C GLY A 19 1.63 -19.83 -7.27
N SER A 20 1.41 -21.00 -6.69
CA SER A 20 2.30 -22.17 -6.85
C SER A 20 1.54 -23.49 -6.74
N PRO A 21 1.07 -24.08 -7.86
CA PRO A 21 0.36 -25.36 -7.88
C PRO A 21 1.18 -26.52 -7.28
N GLU A 22 2.51 -26.41 -7.31
CA GLU A 22 3.48 -27.42 -6.86
C GLU A 22 3.80 -27.33 -5.35
N ASN A 23 3.45 -26.23 -4.67
CA ASN A 23 3.73 -26.01 -3.24
C ASN A 23 2.55 -26.40 -2.32
N LYS A 24 1.74 -27.39 -2.72
CA LYS A 24 0.65 -27.95 -1.89
C LYS A 24 1.15 -28.82 -0.73
N THR A 25 2.46 -28.94 -0.53
CA THR A 25 3.07 -29.68 0.57
C THR A 25 3.46 -28.73 1.70
N LYS A 26 2.65 -28.72 2.77
CA LYS A 26 2.96 -28.13 4.09
C LYS A 26 3.75 -26.81 4.04
N ALA A 27 3.28 -25.81 3.29
CA ALA A 27 3.74 -24.45 3.55
C ALA A 27 3.38 -24.11 5.00
N ALA A 28 4.38 -23.74 5.81
CA ALA A 28 4.14 -23.29 7.17
C ALA A 28 3.14 -22.14 7.15
N GLU A 29 2.18 -22.13 8.07
CA GLU A 29 1.20 -21.06 8.16
C GLU A 29 1.95 -19.71 8.31
N PRO A 30 1.64 -18.70 7.49
CA PRO A 30 2.35 -17.44 7.56
C PRO A 30 2.15 -16.81 8.95
N SER A 31 3.22 -16.23 9.50
CA SER A 31 3.09 -15.35 10.66
C SER A 31 2.13 -14.19 10.32
N LEU A 32 1.52 -13.55 11.33
CA LEU A 32 0.58 -12.45 11.08
C LEU A 32 1.22 -11.31 10.26
N LEU A 33 2.50 -11.02 10.51
CA LEU A 33 3.25 -10.01 9.77
C LEU A 33 3.45 -10.41 8.30
N GLN A 34 3.78 -11.67 8.04
CA GLN A 34 3.89 -12.20 6.68
C GLN A 34 2.53 -12.21 5.98
N ALA A 35 1.46 -12.60 6.67
CA ALA A 35 0.12 -12.65 6.11
C ALA A 35 -0.40 -11.24 5.72
N ASN A 36 -0.16 -10.24 6.58
CA ASN A 36 -0.45 -8.84 6.26
C ASN A 36 0.36 -8.37 5.05
N SER A 37 1.67 -8.63 5.02
CA SER A 37 2.54 -8.22 3.91
C SER A 37 2.10 -8.85 2.58
N LEU A 38 1.84 -10.16 2.57
CA LEU A 38 1.39 -10.91 1.38
C LEU A 38 0.03 -10.39 0.87
N THR A 39 -0.89 -10.11 1.79
CA THR A 39 -2.21 -9.58 1.43
C THR A 39 -2.10 -8.21 0.79
N ARG A 40 -1.30 -7.31 1.37
CA ARG A 40 -1.05 -5.97 0.78
C ARG A 40 -0.41 -6.07 -0.60
N GLU A 41 0.66 -6.85 -0.73
CA GLU A 41 1.34 -7.06 -2.00
C GLU A 41 0.39 -7.59 -3.08
N TRP A 42 -0.43 -8.58 -2.74
CA TRP A 42 -1.45 -9.12 -3.64
C TRP A 42 -2.45 -8.04 -4.07
N VAL A 43 -2.94 -7.21 -3.14
CA VAL A 43 -3.87 -6.11 -3.48
C VAL A 43 -3.20 -5.08 -4.40
N PHE A 44 -1.98 -4.64 -4.12
CA PHE A 44 -1.23 -3.73 -4.98
C PHE A 44 -1.07 -4.28 -6.41
N ASN A 45 -0.68 -5.54 -6.53
CA ASN A 45 -0.50 -6.20 -7.83
C ASN A 45 -1.82 -6.36 -8.61
N ASN A 46 -2.95 -6.56 -7.92
CA ASN A 46 -4.24 -6.71 -8.60
C ASN A 46 -4.88 -5.37 -8.97
N ILE A 47 -4.71 -4.32 -8.17
CA ILE A 47 -5.28 -2.99 -8.43
C ILE A 47 -4.39 -2.18 -9.38
N GLN A 48 -3.11 -2.07 -9.05
CA GLN A 48 -2.16 -1.17 -9.73
C GLN A 48 -1.18 -1.92 -10.65
N GLY A 49 -0.96 -3.21 -10.40
CA GLY A 49 -0.06 -4.03 -11.22
C GLY A 49 1.41 -3.99 -10.80
N ASP A 50 1.76 -3.10 -9.88
CA ASP A 50 3.11 -2.88 -9.36
C ASP A 50 3.04 -2.63 -7.86
N SER A 51 4.18 -2.74 -7.17
CA SER A 51 4.30 -2.21 -5.82
C SER A 51 4.21 -0.68 -5.83
N PRO A 52 3.72 -0.04 -4.76
CA PRO A 52 3.57 1.41 -4.73
C PRO A 52 4.88 2.18 -5.00
N ALA A 53 6.02 1.68 -4.49
CA ALA A 53 7.33 2.29 -4.77
C ALA A 53 7.74 2.15 -6.25
N GLN A 54 7.51 0.98 -6.86
CA GLN A 54 7.80 0.76 -8.27
C GLN A 54 6.90 1.62 -9.15
N TYR A 55 5.62 1.74 -8.79
CA TYR A 55 4.68 2.62 -9.47
C TYR A 55 5.16 4.08 -9.47
N ILE A 56 5.57 4.61 -8.31
CA ILE A 56 6.10 5.99 -8.21
C ILE A 56 7.30 6.17 -9.13
N LYS A 57 8.25 5.24 -9.06
CA LYS A 57 9.43 5.25 -9.91
C LYS A 57 9.05 5.25 -11.39
N ASN A 58 8.14 4.38 -11.81
CA ASN A 58 7.66 4.29 -13.20
C ASN A 58 7.00 5.60 -13.65
N LYS A 59 6.20 6.25 -12.79
CA LYS A 59 5.56 7.53 -13.12
C LYS A 59 6.54 8.68 -13.22
N ILE A 60 7.58 8.70 -12.39
CA ILE A 60 8.70 9.66 -12.49
C ILE A 60 9.49 9.43 -13.77
N ASP A 61 9.86 8.18 -14.05
CA ASP A 61 10.66 7.81 -15.22
C ASP A 61 9.91 8.12 -16.54
N ASN A 62 8.59 7.93 -16.55
CA ASN A 62 7.72 8.22 -17.70
C ASN A 62 7.22 9.68 -17.75
N GLY A 63 7.68 10.55 -16.84
CA GLY A 63 7.34 11.97 -16.81
C GLY A 63 5.88 12.30 -16.45
N THR A 64 5.10 11.33 -15.98
CA THR A 64 3.71 11.53 -15.56
C THR A 64 3.61 12.12 -14.14
N LEU A 65 4.60 11.82 -13.30
CA LEU A 65 4.79 12.45 -11.99
C LEU A 65 6.06 13.31 -12.04
N PRO A 66 5.96 14.64 -11.82
CA PRO A 66 7.14 15.50 -11.78
C PRO A 66 8.12 15.05 -10.68
N ARG A 67 9.42 15.20 -10.92
CA ARG A 67 10.46 14.86 -9.91
C ARG A 67 10.37 15.74 -8.66
N ASP A 68 9.86 16.94 -8.81
CA ASP A 68 9.57 17.92 -7.77
C ASP A 68 8.09 17.91 -7.35
N ALA A 69 7.38 16.80 -7.58
CA ALA A 69 6.07 16.59 -7.00
C ALA A 69 6.15 16.67 -5.47
N SER A 70 5.09 17.17 -4.83
CA SER A 70 4.98 17.14 -3.38
C SER A 70 4.47 15.77 -2.89
N ILE A 71 4.57 15.52 -1.58
CA ILE A 71 3.94 14.35 -0.95
C ILE A 71 2.43 14.36 -1.17
N GLU A 72 1.78 15.52 -1.07
CA GLU A 72 0.36 15.68 -1.37
C GLU A 72 0.01 15.22 -2.80
N MET A 73 0.73 15.75 -3.81
CA MET A 73 0.53 15.35 -5.21
C MET A 73 0.77 13.86 -5.42
N LEU A 74 1.79 13.30 -4.77
CA LEU A 74 2.06 11.87 -4.81
C LEU A 74 0.89 11.07 -4.23
N TYR A 75 0.38 11.47 -3.07
CA TYR A 75 -0.69 10.78 -2.37
C TYR A 75 -2.00 10.81 -3.17
N ASP A 76 -2.34 11.95 -3.76
CA ASP A 76 -3.48 12.08 -4.66
C ASP A 76 -3.37 11.14 -5.87
N GLN A 77 -2.17 11.01 -6.45
CA GLN A 77 -1.92 10.10 -7.57
C GLN A 77 -2.01 8.62 -7.17
N LEU A 78 -1.67 8.27 -5.93
CA LEU A 78 -1.79 6.92 -5.40
C LEU A 78 -3.25 6.56 -5.07
N LEU A 79 -4.02 7.50 -4.51
CA LEU A 79 -5.42 7.29 -4.13
C LEU A 79 -6.38 7.32 -5.34
N TYR A 80 -6.31 8.37 -6.15
CA TYR A 80 -7.30 8.63 -7.20
C TYR A 80 -6.83 8.22 -8.59
N GLY A 81 -5.51 8.16 -8.82
CA GLY A 81 -4.93 8.06 -10.14
C GLY A 81 -5.17 6.73 -10.85
N GLU A 82 -5.20 5.61 -10.13
CA GLU A 82 -5.06 4.28 -10.76
C GLU A 82 -6.16 3.29 -10.45
N MET A 83 -6.81 3.38 -9.29
CA MET A 83 -7.96 2.51 -9.00
C MET A 83 -8.92 2.54 -10.18
N ILE A 84 -9.31 3.74 -10.65
CA ILE A 84 -10.30 3.92 -11.72
C ILE A 84 -9.72 3.65 -13.13
N LYS A 85 -8.41 3.84 -13.35
CA LYS A 85 -7.83 3.93 -14.71
C LYS A 85 -7.23 2.64 -15.26
N THR A 86 -6.78 1.70 -14.42
CA THR A 86 -6.09 0.50 -14.92
C THR A 86 -7.01 -0.50 -15.62
N GLY A 87 -8.33 -0.34 -15.51
CA GLY A 87 -9.32 -1.30 -16.02
C GLY A 87 -9.25 -2.68 -15.35
N ARG A 88 -8.39 -2.85 -14.33
CA ARG A 88 -8.21 -4.09 -13.58
C ARG A 88 -9.32 -4.31 -12.56
N VAL A 89 -9.93 -3.22 -12.10
CA VAL A 89 -11.12 -3.24 -11.25
C VAL A 89 -12.33 -2.91 -12.10
N ASN A 90 -13.30 -3.82 -12.15
CA ASN A 90 -14.56 -3.60 -12.86
C ASN A 90 -15.55 -2.85 -11.96
N TYR A 91 -15.47 -1.51 -11.97
CA TYR A 91 -16.34 -0.63 -11.19
C TYR A 91 -17.84 -0.79 -11.47
N GLN A 92 -18.21 -1.27 -12.66
CA GLN A 92 -19.62 -1.49 -13.00
C GLN A 92 -20.25 -2.64 -12.20
N LYS A 93 -19.42 -3.48 -11.55
CA LYS A 93 -19.85 -4.60 -10.72
C LYS A 93 -19.74 -4.34 -9.22
N ILE A 94 -19.26 -3.15 -8.83
CA ILE A 94 -19.03 -2.78 -7.44
C ILE A 94 -20.04 -1.70 -7.08
N ASN A 95 -20.82 -1.92 -6.02
CA ASN A 95 -21.72 -0.87 -5.54
C ASN A 95 -20.94 0.21 -4.77
N ILE A 96 -21.56 1.37 -4.55
CA ILE A 96 -20.89 2.52 -3.91
C ILE A 96 -20.32 2.16 -2.53
N GLN A 97 -21.03 1.38 -1.72
CA GLN A 97 -20.58 1.01 -0.36
C GLN A 97 -19.36 0.07 -0.38
N GLU A 98 -19.29 -0.83 -1.37
CA GLU A 98 -18.13 -1.71 -1.57
C GLU A 98 -16.93 -0.94 -2.08
N LEU A 99 -17.18 0.06 -2.93
CA LEU A 99 -16.16 0.95 -3.46
C LEU A 99 -15.55 1.80 -2.33
N ASP A 100 -16.37 2.36 -1.45
CA ASP A 100 -15.89 3.12 -0.29
C ASP A 100 -14.99 2.27 0.62
N LYS A 101 -15.40 1.03 0.91
CA LYS A 101 -14.58 0.08 1.68
C LYS A 101 -13.28 -0.28 0.98
N LEU A 102 -13.28 -0.37 -0.35
CA LEU A 102 -12.08 -0.62 -1.12
C LEU A 102 -11.12 0.57 -1.04
N TYR A 103 -11.63 1.81 -1.08
CA TYR A 103 -10.82 3.01 -0.87
C TYR A 103 -10.23 3.07 0.54
N GLU A 104 -11.03 2.78 1.58
CA GLU A 104 -10.54 2.72 2.96
C GLU A 104 -9.43 1.66 3.11
N LEU A 105 -9.63 0.47 2.54
CA LEU A 105 -8.63 -0.59 2.57
C LEU A 105 -7.36 -0.18 1.83
N TRP A 106 -7.51 0.43 0.66
CA TRP A 106 -6.40 0.92 -0.17
C TRP A 106 -5.57 1.97 0.56
N ASP A 107 -6.23 2.96 1.17
CA ASP A 107 -5.60 3.99 1.97
C ASP A 107 -4.81 3.39 3.14
N CYS A 108 -5.43 2.51 3.91
CA CYS A 108 -4.76 1.80 5.01
C CYS A 108 -3.52 1.03 4.52
N PHE A 109 -3.63 0.33 3.38
CA PHE A 109 -2.51 -0.42 2.82
C PHE A 109 -1.39 0.48 2.33
N LEU A 110 -1.71 1.60 1.68
CA LEU A 110 -0.73 2.60 1.27
C LEU A 110 0.01 3.16 2.48
N LYS A 111 -0.70 3.52 3.56
CA LYS A 111 -0.11 4.04 4.79
C LYS A 111 0.73 3.00 5.53
N ASP A 112 0.36 1.74 5.48
CA ASP A 112 1.18 0.65 6.01
C ASP A 112 2.46 0.46 5.19
N GLU A 113 2.40 0.57 3.87
CA GLU A 113 3.56 0.40 2.98
C GLU A 113 4.45 1.66 2.92
N MET A 114 3.85 2.83 3.07
CA MET A 114 4.49 4.15 3.04
C MET A 114 4.08 4.97 4.26
N PRO A 115 4.72 4.75 5.42
CA PRO A 115 4.24 5.32 6.69
C PRO A 115 4.27 6.84 6.77
N PHE A 116 5.07 7.50 5.94
CA PHE A 116 5.09 8.96 5.85
C PHE A 116 3.76 9.54 5.36
N LEU A 117 2.89 8.75 4.72
CA LEU A 117 1.53 9.13 4.32
C LEU A 117 0.57 9.27 5.50
N ASN A 118 0.94 8.81 6.71
CA ASN A 118 0.15 9.07 7.92
C ASN A 118 0.30 10.50 8.43
N LEU A 119 1.29 11.24 7.92
CA LEU A 119 1.60 12.60 8.36
C LEU A 119 0.75 13.60 7.57
N THR A 120 -0.13 14.30 8.26
CA THR A 120 -1.09 15.24 7.67
C THR A 120 -0.66 16.70 7.83
N ASP A 121 0.47 16.97 8.47
CA ASP A 121 1.00 18.33 8.63
C ASP A 121 1.32 18.94 7.25
N ASN A 122 0.82 20.15 6.99
CA ASN A 122 1.03 20.87 5.73
C ASN A 122 2.51 21.06 5.37
N SER A 123 3.38 21.22 6.38
CA SER A 123 4.83 21.31 6.18
C SER A 123 5.42 20.01 5.64
N VAL A 124 4.83 18.86 5.98
CA VAL A 124 5.20 17.54 5.45
C VAL A 124 4.59 17.34 4.07
N LEU A 125 3.29 17.61 3.91
CA LEU A 125 2.58 17.42 2.65
C LEU A 125 3.18 18.23 1.48
N SER A 126 3.76 19.40 1.79
CA SER A 126 4.42 20.27 0.81
C SER A 126 5.87 19.87 0.47
N LEU A 127 6.48 18.92 1.21
CA LEU A 127 7.83 18.44 0.90
C LEU A 127 7.89 17.82 -0.49
N LYS A 128 8.97 18.12 -1.21
CA LYS A 128 9.20 17.61 -2.55
C LYS A 128 9.89 16.25 -2.53
N LEU A 129 9.53 15.37 -3.46
CA LEU A 129 10.11 14.01 -3.55
C LEU A 129 11.62 14.01 -3.83
N ASN A 130 12.16 15.09 -4.38
CA ASN A 130 13.60 15.28 -4.61
C ASN A 130 14.34 15.98 -3.46
N ASP A 131 13.64 16.37 -2.39
CA ASP A 131 14.24 17.02 -1.22
C ASP A 131 14.93 15.98 -0.32
N TYR A 132 16.08 16.34 0.24
CA TYR A 132 16.75 15.59 1.28
C TYR A 132 15.86 15.37 2.51
N ASN A 133 15.03 16.36 2.87
CA ASN A 133 14.08 16.24 3.97
C ASN A 133 13.05 15.11 3.74
N PHE A 134 12.63 14.91 2.49
CA PHE A 134 11.77 13.79 2.15
C PHE A 134 12.50 12.45 2.31
N ALA A 135 13.78 12.35 1.91
CA ALA A 135 14.55 11.13 2.11
C ALA A 135 14.70 10.75 3.59
N LEU A 136 14.92 11.76 4.47
CA LEU A 136 14.93 11.57 5.92
C LEU A 136 13.56 11.13 6.44
N LEU A 137 12.49 11.77 5.99
CA LEU A 137 11.13 11.40 6.37
C LEU A 137 10.79 9.95 5.98
N TYR A 138 11.07 9.58 4.73
CA TYR A 138 10.78 8.25 4.17
C TYR A 138 11.50 7.14 4.96
N SER A 139 12.79 7.34 5.23
CA SER A 139 13.60 6.36 5.98
C SER A 139 13.23 6.34 7.47
N GLY A 140 13.04 7.50 8.08
CA GLY A 140 12.67 7.66 9.48
C GLY A 140 11.31 7.05 9.80
N SER A 141 10.29 7.31 8.97
CA SER A 141 8.94 6.78 9.17
C SER A 141 8.91 5.24 9.11
N ARG A 142 9.68 4.63 8.20
CA ARG A 142 9.84 3.17 8.10
C ARG A 142 10.56 2.58 9.31
N LEU A 143 11.62 3.24 9.79
CA LEU A 143 12.37 2.78 10.97
C LEU A 143 11.48 2.81 12.21
N LEU A 144 10.71 3.88 12.39
CA LEU A 144 9.77 4.03 13.49
C LEU A 144 8.69 2.96 13.45
N GLN A 145 8.03 2.74 12.30
CA GLN A 145 6.99 1.72 12.14
C GLN A 145 7.49 0.30 12.49
N ARG A 146 8.72 -0.04 12.10
CA ARG A 146 9.35 -1.33 12.44
C ARG A 146 9.64 -1.48 13.93
N SER A 147 9.90 -0.38 14.62
CA SER A 147 10.30 -0.36 16.03
C SER A 147 9.10 -0.29 16.98
N SER A 148 7.99 0.34 16.56
CA SER A 148 6.79 0.53 17.38
C SER A 148 5.82 -0.65 17.35
N GLY A 149 5.88 -1.53 16.34
CA GLY A 149 4.87 -2.59 16.16
C GLY A 149 3.44 -2.06 15.96
N GLN A 150 3.26 -0.75 15.80
CA GLN A 150 2.00 -0.04 15.62
C GLN A 150 2.18 1.07 14.57
N THR A 151 1.17 1.20 13.71
CA THR A 151 1.01 2.29 12.73
C THR A 151 1.09 3.65 13.43
N LEU A 152 1.98 4.52 12.94
CA LEU A 152 2.21 5.85 13.51
C LEU A 152 1.00 6.74 13.23
N TYR A 153 0.13 6.90 14.22
CA TYR A 153 -0.69 8.10 14.34
C TYR A 153 0.12 9.13 15.10
N LEU A 154 0.85 9.98 14.38
CA LEU A 154 1.49 11.16 14.98
C LEU A 154 0.71 12.40 14.56
N LEU A 155 -0.05 12.91 15.55
CA LEU A 155 -0.58 14.26 15.77
C LEU A 155 -1.25 14.98 14.60
#